data_AF-A0A2E8JUU9-F1
#
_entry.id   AF-A0A2E8JUU9-F1
#
_cell.length_a   1.000
_cell.length_b   1.000
_cell.length_c   1.000
_cell.angle_alpha   90.00
_cell.angle_beta   90.00
_cell.angle_gamma   90.00
#
_symmetry.space_group_name_H-M   'P 1'
#
loop_
_entity.id
_entity.type
_entity.pdbx_description
1 polymer ?
#
loop_
_entity_poly.entity_id
_entity_poly.type
_entity_poly.pdbx_seq_one_letter_code
_entity_poly.pdbx_strand_id
1 'polypeptide(L)'
;MSTGGVGIMAVKVNSAGTSATHTTNSYRSWSFDWTAPATGSGDVTVDIAVLTANGANGNSGDAWTTTQVTVPEPGSTNTAPVASNVYISDGPSNTTAITQVYYDNDLYANYDYSDAENDPDSGTQIRWIKDGTIVSQQNNNPILMSSATTIGEVWTLRVTPSDGTDFGTPVTSSNSVEIIDYDADGDGYGDQSDAFPNDPNEHMDSDNDGVGDNGDAFPDDPAETADSDNDGVGDNADEFPNDPNESLDSDNDGVGDNADEFPNDPTETVDSDSDGVGDNSDWAPNDASESADSDGDGVGNNADAFPSDPNETLDSDNDGVGDNGDAFPNDPNETLDSDNDGVGDNGDAFPNDPNETLDSDNDNVGDNSDAFPNDATEQADNDSDGVGNNGDAFPDDATEQADNDSDGVGNNADVFPDDATETVDTDGDGVGDNGDAFPNDSNETLDSDGDGVGDNADAFPTDATETVDTDDDGYGDNGDAFPNDVFEWMDSDNDSVGDNADAFPNDANETLDSDNDGMGDNEQAELEAKAAQEEEDAAAQRQTLIQGGFGLLIVVGAVIAFIRRRGGAAVVETKDFASPMAQMETTTITTNVAASPEPVQAVELTVQNQWTDENGHTWRLMSDGSNLWWNGSDWQKV
;
A
#
# COMPACT_ATOMS: atom_id res chain seq x y z
N MET A 1 -135.16 -92.06 24.36
CA MET A 1 -135.17 -93.26 23.50
C MET A 1 -136.34 -93.17 22.53
N SER A 2 -136.25 -93.72 21.32
CA SER A 2 -137.38 -93.84 20.39
C SER A 2 -137.60 -95.29 19.90
N THR A 3 -138.78 -95.59 19.35
CA THR A 3 -139.14 -96.93 18.86
C THR A 3 -138.65 -97.16 17.42
N GLY A 4 -137.34 -97.32 17.25
CA GLY A 4 -136.73 -97.59 15.94
C GLY A 4 -136.84 -99.05 15.47
N GLY A 5 -137.03 -99.22 14.16
CA GLY A 5 -136.76 -100.47 13.45
C GLY A 5 -137.85 -101.56 13.47
N VAL A 6 -138.29 -101.98 12.29
CA VAL A 6 -139.15 -103.17 12.12
C VAL A 6 -138.27 -104.43 12.13
N GLY A 7 -138.21 -105.11 13.27
CA GLY A 7 -137.46 -106.36 13.43
C GLY A 7 -138.02 -107.26 14.55
N ILE A 8 -137.62 -108.53 14.55
CA ILE A 8 -138.16 -109.59 15.43
C ILE A 8 -137.80 -109.47 16.93
N MET A 9 -137.27 -108.33 17.37
CA MET A 9 -136.90 -108.01 18.76
C MET A 9 -137.44 -106.65 19.22
N ALA A 10 -138.48 -106.13 18.54
CA ALA A 10 -139.06 -104.82 18.86
C ALA A 10 -139.41 -104.67 20.35
N VAL A 11 -139.17 -103.48 20.89
CA VAL A 11 -139.36 -103.14 22.31
C VAL A 11 -140.46 -102.09 22.45
N LYS A 12 -141.26 -102.17 23.53
CA LYS A 12 -142.23 -101.12 23.88
C LYS A 12 -141.55 -100.12 24.81
N VAL A 13 -141.24 -98.94 24.29
CA VAL A 13 -140.78 -97.80 25.11
C VAL A 13 -142.02 -97.09 25.69
N ASN A 14 -141.94 -96.63 26.94
CA ASN A 14 -142.99 -95.81 27.54
C ASN A 14 -143.09 -94.41 26.87
N SER A 15 -144.20 -93.70 27.07
CA SER A 15 -144.41 -92.36 26.48
C SER A 15 -143.46 -91.28 27.01
N ALA A 16 -142.73 -91.55 28.10
CA ALA A 16 -141.68 -90.68 28.63
C ALA A 16 -140.28 -90.94 28.03
N GLY A 17 -140.11 -92.02 27.25
CA GLY A 17 -138.81 -92.39 26.67
C GLY A 17 -137.78 -92.94 27.67
N THR A 18 -138.20 -93.33 28.88
CA THR A 18 -137.36 -93.67 30.05
C THR A 18 -137.40 -95.14 30.47
N SER A 19 -138.33 -95.94 29.97
CA SER A 19 -138.33 -97.40 30.21
C SER A 19 -138.78 -98.18 29.00
N ALA A 20 -138.22 -99.38 28.82
CA ALA A 20 -138.44 -100.24 27.68
C ALA A 20 -138.74 -101.68 28.13
N THR A 21 -139.76 -102.32 27.55
CA THR A 21 -140.15 -103.71 27.86
C THR A 21 -140.26 -104.56 26.59
N HIS A 22 -139.83 -105.82 26.65
CA HIS A 22 -139.97 -106.76 25.52
C HIS A 22 -141.43 -106.83 25.04
N THR A 23 -141.64 -106.91 23.72
CA THR A 23 -142.98 -107.08 23.14
C THR A 23 -143.62 -108.45 23.42
N THR A 24 -142.82 -109.47 23.75
CA THR A 24 -143.28 -110.81 24.11
C THR A 24 -142.50 -111.37 25.31
N ASN A 25 -143.07 -112.36 25.99
CA ASN A 25 -142.42 -113.08 27.10
C ASN A 25 -141.26 -114.01 26.65
N SER A 26 -141.07 -114.17 25.34
CA SER A 26 -140.14 -115.15 24.76
C SER A 26 -138.75 -114.55 24.51
N TYR A 27 -138.65 -113.22 24.37
CA TYR A 27 -137.38 -112.53 24.10
C TYR A 27 -136.52 -112.37 25.36
N ARG A 28 -135.21 -112.21 25.18
CA ARG A 28 -134.20 -112.11 26.24
C ARG A 28 -133.19 -110.97 26.05
N SER A 29 -133.31 -110.24 24.94
CA SER A 29 -132.58 -109.00 24.66
C SER A 29 -133.54 -107.98 24.03
N TRP A 30 -133.15 -106.71 24.07
CA TRP A 30 -133.78 -105.60 23.37
C TRP A 30 -132.70 -104.58 22.99
N SER A 31 -133.03 -103.65 22.11
CA SER A 31 -132.21 -102.47 21.76
C SER A 31 -133.13 -101.24 21.67
N PHE A 32 -132.55 -100.05 21.78
CA PHE A 32 -133.24 -98.78 21.53
C PHE A 32 -132.32 -97.81 20.81
N ASP A 33 -132.90 -96.87 20.07
CA ASP A 33 -132.17 -95.73 19.52
C ASP A 33 -132.28 -94.53 20.45
N TRP A 34 -131.24 -93.71 20.47
CA TRP A 34 -131.15 -92.47 21.23
C TRP A 34 -130.55 -91.36 20.36
N THR A 35 -130.66 -90.11 20.83
CA THR A 35 -130.15 -88.92 20.14
C THR A 35 -129.17 -88.25 21.08
N ALA A 36 -127.95 -87.99 20.59
CA ALA A 36 -126.92 -87.30 21.36
C ALA A 36 -127.31 -85.84 21.66
N PRO A 37 -126.73 -85.22 22.71
CA PRO A 37 -126.80 -83.78 22.95
C PRO A 37 -126.17 -82.95 21.83
N ALA A 38 -126.17 -81.62 22.00
CA ALA A 38 -125.44 -80.72 21.12
C ALA A 38 -123.92 -80.87 21.29
N THR A 39 -123.17 -80.54 20.23
CA THR A 39 -121.70 -80.64 20.20
C THR A 39 -121.05 -79.82 21.33
N GLY A 40 -120.01 -80.36 21.96
CA GLY A 40 -119.35 -79.77 23.12
C GLY A 40 -120.01 -80.11 24.46
N SER A 41 -120.86 -81.16 24.51
CA SER A 41 -121.47 -81.65 25.75
C SER A 41 -120.60 -82.66 26.50
N GLY A 42 -119.60 -83.25 25.84
CA GLY A 42 -118.72 -84.28 26.39
C GLY A 42 -119.39 -85.65 26.55
N ASP A 43 -118.68 -86.54 27.25
CA ASP A 43 -119.03 -87.95 27.45
C ASP A 43 -120.44 -88.17 28.01
N VAL A 44 -121.30 -88.85 27.24
CA VAL A 44 -122.65 -89.17 27.68
C VAL A 44 -122.70 -90.55 28.34
N THR A 45 -123.21 -90.58 29.57
CA THR A 45 -123.39 -91.81 30.34
C THR A 45 -124.86 -92.24 30.36
N VAL A 46 -125.10 -93.53 30.15
CA VAL A 46 -126.42 -94.16 30.02
C VAL A 46 -126.58 -95.25 31.07
N ASP A 47 -127.42 -94.97 32.09
CA ASP A 47 -127.82 -95.95 33.10
C ASP A 47 -128.96 -96.85 32.60
N ILE A 48 -128.84 -98.16 32.84
CA ILE A 48 -129.81 -99.16 32.40
C ILE A 48 -130.21 -100.03 33.61
N ALA A 49 -131.51 -100.05 33.91
CA ALA A 49 -132.11 -100.94 34.91
C ALA A 49 -133.01 -102.00 34.25
N VAL A 50 -132.85 -103.27 34.63
CA VAL A 50 -133.58 -104.41 34.06
C VAL A 50 -134.22 -105.24 35.17
N LEU A 51 -135.53 -105.44 35.08
CA LEU A 51 -136.25 -106.39 35.94
C LEU A 51 -136.07 -107.81 35.36
N THR A 52 -135.34 -108.66 36.08
CA THR A 52 -135.15 -110.07 35.72
C THR A 52 -136.30 -110.91 36.28
N ALA A 53 -137.01 -111.59 35.39
CA ALA A 53 -138.15 -112.43 35.75
C ALA A 53 -137.72 -113.85 36.11
N ASN A 54 -138.23 -114.41 37.21
CA ASN A 54 -137.83 -115.73 37.71
C ASN A 54 -138.46 -116.92 36.93
N GLY A 55 -139.38 -116.64 36.01
CA GLY A 55 -140.01 -117.63 35.14
C GLY A 55 -141.22 -118.36 35.74
N ALA A 56 -141.66 -118.06 36.96
CA ALA A 56 -142.77 -118.74 37.65
C ALA A 56 -144.18 -118.39 37.12
N ASN A 57 -144.30 -117.68 36.00
CA ASN A 57 -145.56 -117.18 35.41
C ASN A 57 -146.44 -116.33 36.37
N GLY A 58 -145.82 -115.65 37.33
CA GLY A 58 -146.47 -114.72 38.25
C GLY A 58 -145.48 -113.70 38.82
N ASN A 59 -145.98 -112.56 39.29
CA ASN A 59 -145.22 -111.34 39.59
C ASN A 59 -144.36 -111.40 40.88
N SER A 60 -144.23 -112.56 41.51
CA SER A 60 -143.66 -112.70 42.86
C SER A 60 -142.26 -113.32 42.82
N GLY A 61 -141.26 -112.57 43.30
CA GLY A 61 -139.87 -113.03 43.37
C GLY A 61 -139.03 -112.69 42.13
N ASP A 62 -139.46 -111.73 41.32
CA ASP A 62 -138.62 -111.11 40.27
C ASP A 62 -137.66 -110.08 40.89
N ALA A 63 -136.49 -109.85 40.28
CA ALA A 63 -135.42 -109.04 40.87
C ALA A 63 -134.80 -108.04 39.88
N TRP A 64 -134.54 -106.82 40.32
CA TRP A 64 -133.86 -105.79 39.52
C TRP A 64 -132.35 -106.00 39.48
N THR A 65 -131.74 -105.67 38.33
CA THR A 65 -130.30 -105.49 38.15
C THR A 65 -130.02 -104.22 37.35
N THR A 66 -128.80 -103.70 37.41
CA THR A 66 -128.39 -102.44 36.75
C THR A 66 -127.03 -102.56 36.07
N THR A 67 -126.81 -101.73 35.04
CA THR A 67 -125.52 -101.53 34.37
C THR A 67 -125.43 -100.11 33.79
N GLN A 68 -124.24 -99.68 33.40
CA GLN A 68 -123.94 -98.33 32.91
C GLN A 68 -122.98 -98.41 31.71
N VAL A 69 -123.15 -97.50 30.73
CA VAL A 69 -122.27 -97.35 29.55
C VAL A 69 -122.01 -95.87 29.30
N THR A 70 -120.77 -95.50 28.95
CA THR A 70 -120.36 -94.13 28.62
C THR A 70 -119.87 -94.06 27.17
N VAL A 71 -120.18 -92.96 26.47
CA VAL A 71 -119.87 -92.73 25.05
C VAL A 71 -119.21 -91.35 24.87
N PRO A 72 -117.95 -91.27 24.41
CA PRO A 72 -117.20 -90.01 24.28
C PRO A 72 -117.42 -89.25 22.96
N GLU A 73 -116.98 -87.99 22.93
CA GLU A 73 -117.14 -87.04 21.82
C GLU A 73 -115.80 -86.76 21.09
N PRO A 74 -115.76 -86.68 19.73
CA PRO A 74 -114.56 -86.31 18.97
C PRO A 74 -114.35 -84.79 18.85
N GLY A 75 -113.09 -84.35 18.85
CA GLY A 75 -112.69 -82.92 18.83
C GLY A 75 -112.50 -82.29 17.44
N SER A 76 -112.11 -81.00 17.45
CA SER A 76 -111.89 -80.13 16.28
C SER A 76 -110.49 -80.28 15.64
N THR A 77 -110.28 -79.60 14.51
CA THR A 77 -109.03 -79.57 13.71
C THR A 77 -108.53 -78.14 13.56
N ASN A 78 -107.20 -77.96 13.51
CA ASN A 78 -106.52 -76.68 13.27
C ASN A 78 -106.57 -76.24 11.79
N THR A 79 -106.42 -74.94 11.54
CA THR A 79 -106.26 -74.33 10.20
C THR A 79 -104.95 -73.54 10.15
N ALA A 80 -104.18 -73.67 9.07
CA ALA A 80 -102.93 -72.93 8.93
C ALA A 80 -103.14 -71.42 8.69
N PRO A 81 -102.33 -70.52 9.30
CA PRO A 81 -102.53 -69.07 9.26
C PRO A 81 -102.09 -68.43 7.93
N VAL A 82 -102.41 -67.14 7.77
CA VAL A 82 -102.16 -66.35 6.55
C VAL A 82 -101.48 -65.02 6.88
N ALA A 83 -100.34 -64.78 6.23
CA ALA A 83 -99.69 -63.47 6.18
C ALA A 83 -100.22 -62.69 4.97
N SER A 84 -100.40 -61.39 5.15
CA SER A 84 -100.78 -60.43 4.11
C SER A 84 -99.96 -59.15 4.25
N ASN A 85 -100.08 -58.23 3.29
CA ASN A 85 -99.45 -56.90 3.35
C ASN A 85 -97.95 -56.94 3.72
N VAL A 86 -97.17 -57.82 3.07
CA VAL A 86 -95.73 -57.96 3.34
C VAL A 86 -94.97 -56.85 2.61
N TYR A 87 -94.18 -56.05 3.34
CA TYR A 87 -93.32 -55.02 2.75
C TYR A 87 -92.09 -54.71 3.63
N ILE A 88 -91.11 -54.04 3.02
CA ILE A 88 -89.95 -53.47 3.69
C ILE A 88 -90.17 -51.96 3.87
N SER A 89 -89.82 -51.40 5.02
CA SER A 89 -89.75 -49.94 5.26
C SER A 89 -88.45 -49.55 5.97
N ASP A 90 -88.22 -48.24 6.10
CA ASP A 90 -87.05 -47.54 6.67
C ASP A 90 -87.22 -47.21 8.17
N GLY A 91 -88.34 -47.58 8.80
CA GLY A 91 -88.60 -47.22 10.18
C GLY A 91 -89.65 -48.10 10.88
N PRO A 92 -89.55 -48.30 12.20
CA PRO A 92 -90.37 -49.23 12.98
C PRO A 92 -91.84 -48.79 13.16
N SER A 93 -92.24 -47.69 12.52
CA SER A 93 -93.62 -47.19 12.46
C SER A 93 -94.00 -46.65 11.09
N ASN A 94 -93.13 -46.79 10.07
CA ASN A 94 -93.47 -46.36 8.71
C ASN A 94 -94.28 -47.46 8.01
N THR A 95 -95.53 -47.14 7.72
CA THR A 95 -96.49 -48.03 7.05
C THR A 95 -96.41 -47.99 5.52
N THR A 96 -95.29 -47.51 4.97
CA THR A 96 -95.08 -47.29 3.53
C THR A 96 -93.98 -48.22 3.02
N ALA A 97 -94.23 -48.87 1.88
CA ALA A 97 -93.22 -49.64 1.18
C ALA A 97 -92.27 -48.71 0.41
N ILE A 98 -90.97 -48.78 0.71
CA ILE A 98 -89.91 -48.00 0.03
C ILE A 98 -89.34 -48.76 -1.18
N THR A 99 -88.57 -48.09 -2.04
CA THR A 99 -87.87 -48.72 -3.19
C THR A 99 -86.36 -48.50 -3.20
N GLN A 100 -85.89 -47.47 -2.52
CA GLN A 100 -84.49 -47.16 -2.25
C GLN A 100 -84.37 -46.76 -0.77
N VAL A 101 -83.16 -46.91 -0.21
CA VAL A 101 -82.81 -46.48 1.14
C VAL A 101 -81.35 -46.05 1.16
N TYR A 102 -81.01 -45.05 1.99
CA TYR A 102 -79.62 -44.70 2.23
C TYR A 102 -78.89 -45.79 3.02
N TYR A 103 -77.62 -46.00 2.71
CA TYR A 103 -76.76 -47.06 3.24
C TYR A 103 -76.64 -47.12 4.78
N ASP A 104 -76.91 -46.01 5.48
CA ASP A 104 -76.81 -45.85 6.93
C ASP A 104 -78.08 -46.29 7.68
N ASN A 105 -79.21 -46.39 6.98
CA ASN A 105 -80.54 -46.62 7.56
C ASN A 105 -80.93 -48.11 7.66
N ASP A 106 -81.59 -48.48 8.75
CA ASP A 106 -82.04 -49.85 9.02
C ASP A 106 -83.30 -50.22 8.20
N LEU A 107 -83.38 -51.48 7.76
CA LEU A 107 -84.54 -52.01 7.03
C LEU A 107 -85.45 -52.87 7.92
N TYR A 108 -86.75 -52.57 7.91
CA TYR A 108 -87.76 -53.17 8.78
C TYR A 108 -88.69 -54.12 8.03
N ALA A 109 -88.92 -55.30 8.60
CA ALA A 109 -89.81 -56.33 8.05
C ALA A 109 -91.26 -56.15 8.55
N ASN A 110 -92.18 -55.80 7.66
CA ASN A 110 -93.59 -55.56 7.99
C ASN A 110 -94.49 -56.60 7.31
N TYR A 111 -95.53 -57.05 8.03
CA TYR A 111 -96.59 -57.93 7.53
C TYR A 111 -97.80 -57.92 8.48
N ASP A 112 -98.99 -58.17 7.92
CA ASP A 112 -100.23 -58.36 8.68
C ASP A 112 -100.52 -59.87 8.84
N TYR A 113 -100.45 -60.38 10.07
CA TYR A 113 -100.80 -61.76 10.43
C TYR A 113 -102.31 -61.93 10.63
N SER A 114 -102.86 -63.05 10.17
CA SER A 114 -104.25 -63.44 10.39
C SER A 114 -104.40 -64.96 10.52
N ASP A 115 -105.33 -65.39 11.37
CA ASP A 115 -105.66 -66.80 11.58
C ASP A 115 -107.19 -67.00 11.70
N ALA A 116 -107.67 -68.21 11.41
CA ALA A 116 -109.09 -68.58 11.42
C ALA A 116 -109.62 -68.93 12.82
N GLU A 117 -108.80 -69.56 13.66
CA GLU A 117 -109.11 -69.90 15.05
C GLU A 117 -108.73 -68.76 16.02
N ASN A 118 -107.98 -67.76 15.52
CA ASN A 118 -107.38 -66.62 16.22
C ASN A 118 -106.24 -67.06 17.17
N ASP A 119 -105.46 -68.05 16.76
CA ASP A 119 -104.21 -68.40 17.44
C ASP A 119 -103.08 -67.39 17.14
N PRO A 120 -102.20 -67.11 18.12
CA PRO A 120 -101.22 -66.02 18.03
C PRO A 120 -100.06 -66.35 17.08
N ASP A 121 -99.49 -65.31 16.46
CA ASP A 121 -98.25 -65.44 15.68
C ASP A 121 -97.13 -66.05 16.54
N SER A 122 -96.64 -67.21 16.13
CA SER A 122 -95.74 -68.04 16.90
C SER A 122 -94.86 -68.88 15.96
N GLY A 123 -93.60 -68.49 15.81
CA GLY A 123 -92.63 -69.19 14.96
C GLY A 123 -92.65 -68.81 13.48
N THR A 124 -93.33 -67.71 13.12
CA THR A 124 -93.29 -67.14 11.77
C THR A 124 -91.85 -66.92 11.28
N GLN A 125 -91.58 -67.34 10.05
CA GLN A 125 -90.23 -67.35 9.48
C GLN A 125 -90.00 -66.13 8.59
N ILE A 126 -89.13 -65.22 9.02
CA ILE A 126 -88.68 -64.07 8.23
C ILE A 126 -87.41 -64.44 7.45
N ARG A 127 -87.39 -64.20 6.14
CA ARG A 127 -86.25 -64.48 5.26
C ARG A 127 -85.92 -63.22 4.47
N TRP A 128 -84.81 -62.58 4.79
CA TRP A 128 -84.22 -61.54 3.94
C TRP A 128 -83.50 -62.17 2.75
N ILE A 129 -83.66 -61.56 1.59
CA ILE A 129 -83.24 -62.08 0.29
C ILE A 129 -82.50 -60.96 -0.45
N LYS A 130 -81.17 -61.04 -0.47
CA LYS A 130 -80.29 -60.15 -1.25
C LYS A 130 -80.11 -60.74 -2.64
N ASP A 131 -80.36 -59.96 -3.69
CA ASP A 131 -80.13 -60.32 -5.09
C ASP A 131 -80.74 -61.69 -5.50
N GLY A 132 -81.92 -61.99 -4.95
CA GLY A 132 -82.63 -63.27 -5.14
C GLY A 132 -82.13 -64.44 -4.27
N THR A 133 -81.10 -64.26 -3.46
CA THR A 133 -80.51 -65.29 -2.57
C THR A 133 -80.86 -65.04 -1.10
N ILE A 134 -81.32 -66.08 -0.39
CA ILE A 134 -81.67 -65.98 1.05
C ILE A 134 -80.41 -65.79 1.89
N VAL A 135 -80.32 -64.70 2.66
CA VAL A 135 -79.18 -64.41 3.54
C VAL A 135 -79.38 -65.11 4.88
N SER A 136 -78.76 -66.29 5.03
CA SER A 136 -79.02 -67.21 6.16
C SER A 136 -78.75 -66.62 7.56
N GLN A 137 -77.86 -65.64 7.64
CA GLN A 137 -77.47 -64.90 8.83
C GLN A 137 -78.58 -64.00 9.37
N GLN A 138 -79.51 -63.59 8.50
CA GLN A 138 -80.64 -62.70 8.82
C GLN A 138 -81.97 -63.47 8.99
N ASN A 139 -81.90 -64.81 9.08
CA ASN A 139 -83.06 -65.65 9.27
C ASN A 139 -83.79 -65.34 10.60
N ASN A 140 -85.07 -64.96 10.50
CA ASN A 140 -85.95 -64.57 11.60
C ASN A 140 -85.64 -63.21 12.25
N ASN A 141 -84.71 -62.41 11.70
CA ASN A 141 -84.48 -61.05 12.18
C ASN A 141 -85.58 -60.11 11.62
N PRO A 142 -86.34 -59.37 12.45
CA PRO A 142 -87.36 -58.44 11.97
C PRO A 142 -86.77 -57.09 11.51
N ILE A 143 -85.50 -56.85 11.81
CA ILE A 143 -84.73 -55.69 11.35
C ILE A 143 -83.46 -56.23 10.68
N LEU A 144 -83.16 -55.71 9.50
CA LEU A 144 -81.90 -55.86 8.80
C LEU A 144 -81.11 -54.57 9.03
N MET A 145 -80.08 -54.66 9.88
CA MET A 145 -79.26 -53.50 10.25
C MET A 145 -78.53 -52.94 9.02
N SER A 146 -78.37 -51.62 8.91
CA SER A 146 -77.58 -50.95 7.86
C SER A 146 -76.18 -51.54 7.71
N SER A 147 -75.49 -51.75 8.83
CA SER A 147 -74.19 -52.44 8.96
C SER A 147 -74.12 -53.89 8.43
N ALA A 148 -75.23 -54.47 7.99
CA ALA A 148 -75.30 -55.77 7.32
C ALA A 148 -75.65 -55.68 5.83
N THR A 149 -75.63 -54.46 5.27
CA THR A 149 -75.88 -54.14 3.87
C THR A 149 -74.68 -53.43 3.24
N THR A 150 -74.74 -53.15 1.94
CA THR A 150 -73.73 -52.40 1.17
C THR A 150 -74.42 -51.64 0.05
N ILE A 151 -73.87 -50.51 -0.40
CA ILE A 151 -74.37 -49.76 -1.56
C ILE A 151 -74.46 -50.67 -2.80
N GLY A 152 -75.54 -50.53 -3.58
CA GLY A 152 -75.82 -51.30 -4.79
C GLY A 152 -76.44 -52.69 -4.55
N GLU A 153 -76.74 -53.09 -3.31
CA GLU A 153 -77.45 -54.33 -3.01
C GLU A 153 -78.97 -54.18 -3.17
N VAL A 154 -79.66 -55.21 -3.70
CA VAL A 154 -81.13 -55.21 -3.79
C VAL A 154 -81.76 -56.25 -2.86
N TRP A 155 -82.48 -55.77 -1.86
CA TRP A 155 -83.09 -56.58 -0.81
C TRP A 155 -84.59 -56.78 -1.02
N THR A 156 -85.05 -58.01 -0.76
CA THR A 156 -86.46 -58.41 -0.71
C THR A 156 -86.72 -59.25 0.54
N LEU A 157 -87.99 -59.33 0.95
CA LEU A 157 -88.40 -60.00 2.18
C LEU A 157 -89.33 -61.16 1.83
N ARG A 158 -89.25 -62.29 2.56
CA ARG A 158 -90.25 -63.35 2.49
C ARG A 158 -90.63 -63.84 3.89
N VAL A 159 -91.94 -63.84 4.15
CA VAL A 159 -92.54 -64.24 5.43
C VAL A 159 -93.32 -65.53 5.24
N THR A 160 -93.09 -66.53 6.09
CA THR A 160 -93.94 -67.73 6.18
C THR A 160 -94.64 -67.72 7.55
N PRO A 161 -95.97 -67.47 7.63
CA PRO A 161 -96.69 -67.37 8.90
C PRO A 161 -96.79 -68.72 9.62
N SER A 162 -96.92 -68.69 10.94
CA SER A 162 -97.07 -69.88 11.81
C SER A 162 -97.85 -69.57 13.08
N ASP A 163 -98.73 -70.49 13.48
CA ASP A 163 -99.49 -70.46 14.74
C ASP A 163 -98.73 -71.19 15.89
N GLY A 164 -97.61 -71.84 15.55
CA GLY A 164 -96.77 -72.65 16.44
C GLY A 164 -96.96 -74.15 16.27
N THR A 165 -97.94 -74.57 15.46
CA THR A 165 -98.27 -75.96 15.10
C THR A 165 -98.30 -76.19 13.59
N ASP A 166 -98.94 -75.31 12.81
CA ASP A 166 -99.00 -75.33 11.35
C ASP A 166 -98.32 -74.09 10.72
N PHE A 167 -97.81 -74.28 9.49
CA PHE A 167 -97.21 -73.21 8.67
C PHE A 167 -98.13 -72.86 7.49
N GLY A 168 -98.38 -71.57 7.29
CA GLY A 168 -99.09 -71.08 6.11
C GLY A 168 -98.21 -70.97 4.87
N THR A 169 -98.76 -70.42 3.79
CA THR A 169 -98.03 -70.22 2.53
C THR A 169 -97.02 -69.07 2.63
N PRO A 170 -95.77 -69.23 2.16
CA PRO A 170 -94.79 -68.14 2.11
C PRO A 170 -95.24 -66.99 1.19
N VAL A 171 -95.13 -65.75 1.66
CA VAL A 171 -95.46 -64.51 0.93
C VAL A 171 -94.21 -63.63 0.83
N THR A 172 -93.89 -63.17 -0.37
CA THR A 172 -92.78 -62.23 -0.63
C THR A 172 -93.29 -60.78 -0.53
N SER A 173 -92.41 -59.83 -0.20
CA SER A 173 -92.74 -58.40 -0.15
C SER A 173 -93.29 -57.86 -1.46
N SER A 174 -94.15 -56.84 -1.36
CA SER A 174 -94.64 -56.06 -2.50
C SER A 174 -93.55 -55.20 -3.15
N ASN A 175 -92.48 -54.91 -2.41
CA ASN A 175 -91.33 -54.10 -2.83
C ASN A 175 -90.00 -54.87 -2.77
N SER A 176 -89.06 -54.39 -3.57
CA SER A 176 -87.62 -54.58 -3.44
C SER A 176 -86.99 -53.24 -3.08
N VAL A 177 -85.97 -53.24 -2.24
CA VAL A 177 -85.27 -52.02 -1.81
C VAL A 177 -83.81 -52.09 -2.25
N GLU A 178 -83.38 -51.10 -3.01
CA GLU A 178 -81.98 -50.89 -3.37
C GLU A 178 -81.29 -50.02 -2.32
N ILE A 179 -80.07 -50.40 -1.91
CA ILE A 179 -79.24 -49.57 -1.03
C ILE A 179 -78.48 -48.56 -1.89
N ILE A 180 -78.62 -47.27 -1.61
CA ILE A 180 -77.97 -46.19 -2.35
C ILE A 180 -77.07 -45.35 -1.43
N ASP A 181 -76.06 -44.72 -2.03
CA ASP A 181 -75.49 -43.49 -1.49
C ASP A 181 -76.36 -42.30 -1.94
N TYR A 182 -76.27 -41.17 -1.26
CA TYR A 182 -76.81 -39.92 -1.80
C TYR A 182 -75.72 -39.15 -2.56
N ASP A 183 -76.18 -38.29 -3.46
CA ASP A 183 -75.41 -37.39 -4.33
C ASP A 183 -76.22 -36.09 -4.28
N ALA A 184 -75.77 -35.17 -3.43
CA ALA A 184 -76.57 -34.05 -2.95
C ALA A 184 -76.62 -32.85 -3.91
N ASP A 185 -75.59 -32.65 -4.73
CA ASP A 185 -75.50 -31.55 -5.71
C ASP A 185 -75.47 -32.01 -7.18
N GLY A 186 -75.13 -33.27 -7.47
CA GLY A 186 -75.26 -33.91 -8.77
C GLY A 186 -73.96 -34.04 -9.58
N ASP A 187 -72.79 -33.96 -8.95
CA ASP A 187 -71.47 -34.08 -9.63
C ASP A 187 -71.17 -35.52 -10.10
N GLY A 188 -71.61 -36.53 -9.34
CA GLY A 188 -71.46 -37.96 -9.64
C GLY A 188 -70.66 -38.78 -8.62
N TYR A 189 -70.08 -38.16 -7.59
CA TYR A 189 -69.66 -38.82 -6.35
C TYR A 189 -70.82 -38.89 -5.35
N GLY A 190 -70.61 -39.54 -4.21
CA GLY A 190 -71.63 -39.63 -3.16
C GLY A 190 -71.14 -39.07 -1.83
N ASP A 191 -72.07 -38.51 -1.04
CA ASP A 191 -71.86 -37.69 0.17
C ASP A 191 -70.86 -38.25 1.22
N GLN A 192 -70.52 -39.54 1.16
CA GLN A 192 -69.52 -40.20 2.03
C GLN A 192 -68.10 -40.24 1.48
N SER A 193 -67.99 -40.27 0.15
CA SER A 193 -66.75 -40.42 -0.62
C SER A 193 -66.22 -39.09 -1.15
N ASP A 194 -66.92 -38.03 -0.79
CA ASP A 194 -66.83 -36.67 -1.30
C ASP A 194 -66.48 -35.74 -0.12
N ALA A 195 -65.46 -34.91 -0.30
CA ALA A 195 -65.02 -33.93 0.69
C ALA A 195 -65.94 -32.70 0.78
N PHE A 196 -66.66 -32.37 -0.31
CA PHE A 196 -67.52 -31.20 -0.44
C PHE A 196 -68.96 -31.53 -0.94
N PRO A 197 -69.80 -32.29 -0.19
CA PRO A 197 -71.13 -32.76 -0.64
C PRO A 197 -72.24 -31.71 -0.87
N ASN A 198 -71.88 -30.47 -1.23
CA ASN A 198 -72.78 -29.38 -1.59
C ASN A 198 -72.18 -28.45 -2.69
N ASP A 199 -70.96 -28.71 -3.20
CA ASP A 199 -70.38 -27.95 -4.31
C ASP A 199 -70.04 -28.87 -5.51
N PRO A 200 -70.85 -28.86 -6.60
CA PRO A 200 -70.76 -29.81 -7.71
C PRO A 200 -69.58 -29.54 -8.68
N ASN A 201 -68.50 -28.97 -8.16
CA ASN A 201 -67.23 -28.74 -8.84
C ASN A 201 -66.05 -29.37 -8.06
N GLU A 202 -66.20 -29.66 -6.76
CA GLU A 202 -65.16 -30.22 -5.89
C GLU A 202 -65.63 -31.51 -5.23
N HIS A 203 -64.72 -32.49 -5.09
CA HIS A 203 -65.03 -33.80 -4.48
C HIS A 203 -63.86 -34.42 -3.72
N MET A 204 -62.64 -33.87 -3.88
CA MET A 204 -61.43 -34.29 -3.17
C MET A 204 -60.82 -33.07 -2.48
N ASP A 205 -60.24 -33.35 -1.32
CA ASP A 205 -59.45 -32.48 -0.46
C ASP A 205 -58.22 -33.33 -0.09
N SER A 206 -57.20 -33.27 -0.93
CA SER A 206 -56.11 -34.26 -0.91
C SER A 206 -55.14 -34.10 0.27
N ASP A 207 -55.00 -32.89 0.83
CA ASP A 207 -54.11 -32.59 1.96
C ASP A 207 -54.85 -32.23 3.28
N ASN A 208 -56.16 -31.95 3.22
CA ASN A 208 -57.09 -31.70 4.34
C ASN A 208 -57.01 -30.28 4.92
N ASP A 209 -56.69 -29.28 4.09
CA ASP A 209 -56.79 -27.84 4.36
C ASP A 209 -58.26 -27.34 4.39
N GLY A 210 -59.09 -27.79 3.43
CA GLY A 210 -60.49 -27.38 3.27
C GLY A 210 -60.83 -26.58 2.00
N VAL A 211 -59.89 -26.40 1.07
CA VAL A 211 -60.10 -26.09 -0.35
C VAL A 211 -60.12 -27.39 -1.18
N GLY A 212 -60.74 -27.37 -2.36
CA GLY A 212 -60.92 -28.57 -3.20
C GLY A 212 -59.92 -28.66 -4.36
N ASP A 213 -59.49 -29.89 -4.69
CA ASP A 213 -58.44 -30.20 -5.66
C ASP A 213 -58.57 -29.56 -7.07
N ASN A 214 -59.75 -29.08 -7.51
CA ASN A 214 -59.90 -28.36 -8.80
C ASN A 214 -59.87 -26.83 -8.67
N GLY A 215 -60.07 -26.30 -7.46
CA GLY A 215 -60.02 -24.89 -7.12
C GLY A 215 -58.68 -24.45 -6.50
N ASP A 216 -57.92 -25.41 -5.98
CA ASP A 216 -56.62 -25.19 -5.36
C ASP A 216 -55.45 -25.11 -6.37
N ALA A 217 -54.44 -24.31 -6.05
CA ALA A 217 -53.19 -24.21 -6.81
C ALA A 217 -52.15 -25.28 -6.41
N PHE A 218 -52.17 -25.74 -5.15
CA PHE A 218 -51.23 -26.69 -4.55
C PHE A 218 -51.92 -27.85 -3.79
N PRO A 219 -52.76 -28.72 -4.43
CA PRO A 219 -53.56 -29.76 -3.75
C PRO A 219 -52.83 -30.86 -2.92
N ASP A 220 -51.51 -30.74 -2.70
CA ASP A 220 -50.68 -31.66 -1.92
C ASP A 220 -49.96 -30.93 -0.73
N ASP A 221 -50.17 -29.61 -0.51
CA ASP A 221 -49.52 -28.83 0.56
C ASP A 221 -50.51 -27.91 1.34
N PRO A 222 -50.97 -28.33 2.55
CA PRO A 222 -52.06 -27.69 3.30
C PRO A 222 -51.63 -26.41 4.04
N ALA A 223 -50.71 -25.67 3.44
CA ALA A 223 -50.28 -24.32 3.82
C ALA A 223 -50.58 -23.31 2.71
N GLU A 224 -50.70 -23.74 1.45
CA GLU A 224 -50.86 -22.88 0.28
C GLU A 224 -52.06 -23.29 -0.56
N THR A 225 -52.94 -22.34 -0.88
CA THR A 225 -54.20 -22.61 -1.62
C THR A 225 -54.36 -21.75 -2.88
N ALA A 226 -53.47 -20.77 -3.06
CA ALA A 226 -53.54 -19.76 -4.11
C ALA A 226 -52.15 -19.42 -4.62
N ASP A 227 -52.09 -19.15 -5.92
CA ASP A 227 -50.94 -18.66 -6.68
C ASP A 227 -51.46 -17.49 -7.52
N SER A 228 -51.32 -16.28 -6.98
CA SER A 228 -52.03 -15.09 -7.47
C SER A 228 -51.49 -14.51 -8.78
N ASP A 229 -50.26 -14.84 -9.19
CA ASP A 229 -49.65 -14.36 -10.45
C ASP A 229 -49.06 -15.46 -11.37
N ASN A 230 -48.96 -16.69 -10.88
CA ASN A 230 -48.65 -17.93 -11.60
C ASN A 230 -47.13 -18.18 -11.81
N ASP A 231 -46.29 -17.80 -10.84
CA ASP A 231 -44.85 -18.17 -10.77
C ASP A 231 -44.63 -19.63 -10.28
N GLY A 232 -45.49 -20.14 -9.40
CA GLY A 232 -45.42 -21.48 -8.81
C GLY A 232 -45.01 -21.56 -7.33
N VAL A 233 -44.94 -20.43 -6.61
CA VAL A 233 -44.91 -20.29 -5.15
C VAL A 233 -46.30 -19.91 -4.65
N GLY A 234 -46.63 -20.26 -3.39
CA GLY A 234 -47.95 -19.99 -2.80
C GLY A 234 -48.04 -18.64 -2.09
N ASP A 235 -49.22 -18.02 -2.15
CA ASP A 235 -49.54 -16.68 -1.59
C ASP A 235 -49.18 -16.45 -0.10
N ASN A 236 -48.87 -17.49 0.71
CA ASN A 236 -48.43 -17.36 2.10
C ASN A 236 -46.92 -17.66 2.31
N ALA A 237 -46.25 -18.23 1.32
CA ALA A 237 -44.80 -18.49 1.32
C ALA A 237 -44.03 -17.45 0.49
N ASP A 238 -44.73 -16.73 -0.38
CA ASP A 238 -44.23 -15.67 -1.24
C ASP A 238 -44.32 -14.29 -0.56
N GLU A 239 -43.23 -13.51 -0.59
CA GLU A 239 -43.18 -12.12 -0.09
C GLU A 239 -43.75 -11.09 -1.12
N PHE A 240 -43.84 -11.47 -2.40
CA PHE A 240 -44.39 -10.65 -3.50
C PHE A 240 -45.51 -11.32 -4.35
N PRO A 241 -46.67 -11.77 -3.78
CA PRO A 241 -47.71 -12.56 -4.49
C PRO A 241 -48.48 -11.90 -5.67
N ASN A 242 -47.90 -10.91 -6.32
CA ASN A 242 -48.48 -10.17 -7.46
C ASN A 242 -47.41 -9.78 -8.54
N ASP A 243 -46.14 -10.18 -8.41
CA ASP A 243 -45.12 -10.03 -9.46
C ASP A 243 -44.41 -11.37 -9.76
N PRO A 244 -44.75 -12.06 -10.88
CA PRO A 244 -44.31 -13.44 -11.19
C PRO A 244 -42.85 -13.54 -11.66
N ASN A 245 -41.99 -12.68 -11.12
CA ASN A 245 -40.55 -12.63 -11.33
C ASN A 245 -39.79 -12.55 -9.99
N GLU A 246 -40.47 -12.24 -8.87
CA GLU A 246 -39.92 -12.15 -7.53
C GLU A 246 -40.76 -12.98 -6.56
N SER A 247 -40.13 -13.83 -5.75
CA SER A 247 -40.84 -14.58 -4.70
C SER A 247 -40.02 -14.80 -3.41
N LEU A 248 -38.92 -14.04 -3.26
CA LEU A 248 -38.08 -13.99 -2.06
C LEU A 248 -37.58 -12.56 -1.82
N ASP A 249 -37.55 -12.16 -0.55
CA ASP A 249 -36.86 -10.97 -0.03
C ASP A 249 -35.91 -11.46 1.09
N SER A 250 -34.67 -11.76 0.73
CA SER A 250 -33.73 -12.50 1.59
C SER A 250 -33.22 -11.72 2.82
N ASP A 251 -33.37 -10.40 2.88
CA ASP A 251 -32.95 -9.56 4.02
C ASP A 251 -34.01 -8.58 4.58
N ASN A 252 -35.16 -8.46 3.91
CA ASN A 252 -36.37 -7.74 4.30
C ASN A 252 -36.30 -6.21 4.08
N ASP A 253 -35.67 -5.79 2.98
CA ASP A 253 -35.63 -4.41 2.46
C ASP A 253 -36.95 -4.00 1.77
N GLY A 254 -37.53 -4.89 0.96
CA GLY A 254 -38.70 -4.63 0.10
C GLY A 254 -38.45 -4.62 -1.41
N VAL A 255 -37.23 -4.92 -1.87
CA VAL A 255 -36.91 -5.35 -3.25
C VAL A 255 -36.73 -6.88 -3.27
N GLY A 256 -37.06 -7.53 -4.40
CA GLY A 256 -36.97 -8.98 -4.54
C GLY A 256 -35.61 -9.48 -5.03
N ASP A 257 -35.24 -10.70 -4.63
CA ASP A 257 -33.96 -11.37 -4.86
C ASP A 257 -33.47 -11.42 -6.34
N ASN A 258 -34.33 -11.19 -7.36
CA ASN A 258 -33.93 -11.16 -8.78
C ASN A 258 -33.89 -9.75 -9.38
N ALA A 259 -34.41 -8.74 -8.69
CA ALA A 259 -34.34 -7.32 -9.06
C ALA A 259 -33.28 -6.55 -8.27
N ASP A 260 -32.84 -7.10 -7.14
CA ASP A 260 -31.77 -6.58 -6.30
C ASP A 260 -30.39 -7.15 -6.70
N GLU A 261 -29.37 -6.27 -6.77
CA GLU A 261 -27.97 -6.66 -6.99
C GLU A 261 -27.25 -7.06 -5.68
N PHE A 262 -27.81 -6.73 -4.50
CA PHE A 262 -27.31 -7.08 -3.17
C PHE A 262 -28.32 -7.81 -2.24
N PRO A 263 -28.95 -8.97 -2.59
CA PRO A 263 -30.03 -9.62 -1.81
C PRO A 263 -29.71 -10.16 -0.40
N ASN A 264 -28.66 -9.68 0.26
CA ASN A 264 -28.25 -10.04 1.62
C ASN A 264 -27.75 -8.82 2.43
N ASP A 265 -27.85 -7.58 1.91
CA ASP A 265 -27.59 -6.34 2.66
C ASP A 265 -28.77 -5.35 2.54
N PRO A 266 -29.65 -5.23 3.56
CA PRO A 266 -30.89 -4.43 3.53
C PRO A 266 -30.62 -2.92 3.68
N THR A 267 -29.49 -2.46 3.13
CA THR A 267 -29.10 -1.05 3.00
C THR A 267 -28.64 -0.68 1.60
N GLU A 268 -28.48 -1.64 0.69
CA GLU A 268 -28.12 -1.43 -0.72
C GLU A 268 -29.04 -2.24 -1.64
N THR A 269 -29.50 -1.66 -2.75
CA THR A 269 -30.37 -2.35 -3.73
C THR A 269 -30.05 -2.07 -5.19
N VAL A 270 -29.03 -1.25 -5.45
CA VAL A 270 -28.64 -0.78 -6.79
C VAL A 270 -27.13 -0.66 -6.83
N ASP A 271 -26.53 -1.17 -7.90
CA ASP A 271 -25.15 -0.93 -8.32
C ASP A 271 -25.20 -0.25 -9.69
N SER A 272 -25.16 1.09 -9.70
CA SER A 272 -25.45 1.90 -10.90
C SER A 272 -24.37 1.82 -12.01
N ASP A 273 -23.16 1.32 -11.72
CA ASP A 273 -22.07 1.19 -12.70
C ASP A 273 -21.34 -0.18 -12.72
N SER A 274 -21.69 -1.08 -11.79
CA SER A 274 -21.25 -2.47 -11.67
C SER A 274 -19.82 -2.68 -11.13
N ASP A 275 -19.41 -1.88 -10.13
CA ASP A 275 -18.16 -2.02 -9.36
C ASP A 275 -18.24 -3.10 -8.26
N GLY A 276 -19.42 -3.30 -7.66
CA GLY A 276 -19.66 -4.22 -6.53
C GLY A 276 -19.86 -3.54 -5.16
N VAL A 277 -20.00 -2.21 -5.12
CA VAL A 277 -20.45 -1.40 -3.97
C VAL A 277 -21.80 -0.75 -4.30
N GLY A 278 -22.72 -0.70 -3.33
CA GLY A 278 -24.07 -0.17 -3.56
C GLY A 278 -24.18 1.35 -3.52
N ASP A 279 -25.13 1.89 -4.28
CA ASP A 279 -25.40 3.31 -4.51
C ASP A 279 -25.54 4.19 -3.22
N ASN A 280 -25.80 3.63 -2.03
CA ASN A 280 -25.91 4.40 -0.78
C ASN A 280 -24.59 4.45 0.02
N SER A 281 -23.67 3.51 -0.21
CA SER A 281 -22.35 3.42 0.43
C SER A 281 -21.23 3.92 -0.47
N ASP A 282 -21.40 3.84 -1.79
CA ASP A 282 -20.48 4.37 -2.78
C ASP A 282 -20.48 5.92 -2.78
N TRP A 283 -19.29 6.49 -2.85
CA TRP A 283 -19.04 7.93 -2.97
C TRP A 283 -19.28 8.48 -4.39
N ALA A 284 -19.02 7.69 -5.44
CA ALA A 284 -19.29 8.04 -6.83
C ALA A 284 -20.01 6.91 -7.61
N PRO A 285 -21.34 6.68 -7.36
CA PRO A 285 -22.17 5.62 -7.99
C PRO A 285 -22.40 5.68 -9.51
N ASN A 286 -21.50 6.32 -10.26
CA ASN A 286 -21.54 6.45 -11.73
C ASN A 286 -20.12 6.34 -12.34
N ASP A 287 -19.10 5.98 -11.56
CA ASP A 287 -17.73 5.72 -12.00
C ASP A 287 -17.13 4.50 -11.27
N ALA A 288 -17.30 3.31 -11.88
CA ALA A 288 -16.80 1.99 -11.46
C ALA A 288 -15.26 1.85 -11.36
N SER A 289 -14.54 2.97 -11.21
CA SER A 289 -13.15 3.02 -10.79
C SER A 289 -12.93 3.67 -9.41
N GLU A 290 -13.94 4.29 -8.78
CA GLU A 290 -13.77 5.07 -7.54
C GLU A 290 -14.92 4.92 -6.52
N SER A 291 -15.03 3.77 -5.86
CA SER A 291 -16.10 3.51 -4.89
C SER A 291 -15.98 4.23 -3.52
N ALA A 292 -14.90 4.98 -3.26
CA ALA A 292 -14.70 5.69 -1.98
C ALA A 292 -13.66 6.84 -2.03
N ASP A 293 -13.86 7.82 -1.16
CA ASP A 293 -13.01 8.98 -0.83
C ASP A 293 -12.84 8.97 0.70
N SER A 294 -11.63 8.73 1.19
CA SER A 294 -11.40 8.36 2.60
C SER A 294 -11.29 9.53 3.57
N ASP A 295 -10.97 10.73 3.09
CA ASP A 295 -10.71 11.91 3.91
C ASP A 295 -11.56 13.15 3.52
N GLY A 296 -12.22 13.13 2.37
CA GLY A 296 -13.25 14.09 1.96
C GLY A 296 -12.77 15.24 1.09
N ASP A 297 -11.64 15.06 0.40
CA ASP A 297 -10.97 16.06 -0.45
C ASP A 297 -11.66 16.26 -1.81
N GLY A 298 -12.18 15.18 -2.41
CA GLY A 298 -12.85 15.19 -3.71
C GLY A 298 -12.20 14.35 -4.82
N VAL A 299 -11.07 13.69 -4.55
CA VAL A 299 -10.49 12.63 -5.40
C VAL A 299 -10.80 11.25 -4.81
N GLY A 300 -11.05 10.26 -5.67
CA GLY A 300 -11.29 8.88 -5.25
C GLY A 300 -10.00 8.13 -4.90
N ASN A 301 -10.10 7.19 -3.96
CA ASN A 301 -8.98 6.45 -3.37
C ASN A 301 -8.08 5.69 -4.38
N ASN A 302 -8.51 5.42 -5.61
CA ASN A 302 -7.72 4.69 -6.61
C ASN A 302 -6.98 5.62 -7.59
N ALA A 303 -7.43 6.87 -7.76
CA ALA A 303 -6.77 7.93 -8.52
C ALA A 303 -5.89 8.82 -7.65
N ASP A 304 -6.17 8.89 -6.35
CA ASP A 304 -5.42 9.64 -5.35
C ASP A 304 -4.10 8.94 -4.96
N ALA A 305 -3.02 9.71 -4.89
CA ALA A 305 -1.72 9.27 -4.40
C ALA A 305 -1.64 9.16 -2.87
N PHE A 306 -2.45 9.92 -2.11
CA PHE A 306 -2.42 9.96 -0.64
C PHE A 306 -3.82 9.79 0.02
N PRO A 307 -4.51 8.63 -0.09
CA PRO A 307 -5.91 8.39 0.36
C PRO A 307 -6.17 8.41 1.88
N SER A 308 -5.66 9.42 2.57
CA SER A 308 -5.78 9.71 4.00
C SER A 308 -5.25 11.08 4.45
N ASP A 309 -4.69 11.92 3.55
CA ASP A 309 -4.37 13.32 3.83
C ASP A 309 -5.08 14.28 2.84
N PRO A 310 -6.18 14.96 3.25
CA PRO A 310 -7.06 15.76 2.38
C PRO A 310 -6.46 17.13 1.99
N ASN A 311 -5.14 17.16 1.79
CA ASN A 311 -4.35 18.29 1.33
C ASN A 311 -3.43 17.89 0.17
N GLU A 312 -3.21 16.59 -0.08
CA GLU A 312 -2.33 16.05 -1.12
C GLU A 312 -3.09 15.03 -1.97
N THR A 313 -3.06 15.19 -3.30
CA THR A 313 -3.79 14.30 -4.24
C THR A 313 -2.93 13.74 -5.37
N LEU A 314 -1.72 14.28 -5.51
CA LEU A 314 -0.81 14.01 -6.62
C LEU A 314 0.60 13.83 -6.06
N ASP A 315 1.30 12.85 -6.62
CA ASP A 315 2.72 12.60 -6.47
C ASP A 315 3.28 12.55 -7.89
N SER A 316 3.70 13.71 -8.40
CA SER A 316 3.96 13.92 -9.84
C SER A 316 5.22 13.19 -10.35
N ASP A 317 6.14 12.78 -9.47
CA ASP A 317 7.37 12.05 -9.83
C ASP A 317 7.61 10.72 -9.08
N ASN A 318 6.77 10.40 -8.08
CA ASN A 318 6.64 9.12 -7.37
C ASN A 318 7.72 8.90 -6.29
N ASP A 319 8.07 9.97 -5.58
CA ASP A 319 8.98 10.02 -4.42
C ASP A 319 8.28 9.64 -3.09
N GLY A 320 7.01 10.01 -2.92
CA GLY A 320 6.22 9.80 -1.70
C GLY A 320 5.93 11.04 -0.84
N VAL A 321 6.25 12.25 -1.32
CA VAL A 321 5.71 13.54 -0.84
C VAL A 321 4.71 14.09 -1.86
N GLY A 322 3.69 14.82 -1.41
CA GLY A 322 2.63 15.34 -2.28
C GLY A 322 2.91 16.70 -2.89
N ASP A 323 2.39 16.92 -4.10
CA ASP A 323 2.60 18.11 -4.95
C ASP A 323 2.33 19.48 -4.27
N ASN A 324 1.56 19.56 -3.16
CA ASN A 324 1.32 20.81 -2.43
C ASN A 324 2.24 21.00 -1.21
N GLY A 325 2.84 19.92 -0.71
CA GLY A 325 3.76 19.90 0.43
C GLY A 325 5.23 19.87 0.03
N ASP A 326 5.51 19.42 -1.19
CA ASP A 326 6.84 19.36 -1.80
C ASP A 326 7.30 20.71 -2.39
N ALA A 327 8.59 21.01 -2.24
CA ALA A 327 9.27 22.14 -2.87
C ALA A 327 9.62 21.90 -4.35
N PHE A 328 9.85 20.64 -4.78
CA PHE A 328 10.24 20.27 -6.13
C PHE A 328 9.42 19.12 -6.75
N PRO A 329 8.09 19.26 -7.00
CA PRO A 329 7.18 18.17 -7.45
C PRO A 329 7.43 17.51 -8.82
N ASN A 330 8.65 17.60 -9.36
CA ASN A 330 9.07 17.02 -10.65
C ASN A 330 10.53 16.49 -10.60
N ASP A 331 11.21 16.46 -9.44
CA ASP A 331 12.51 15.79 -9.25
C ASP A 331 12.50 14.89 -7.99
N PRO A 332 12.38 13.55 -8.14
CA PRO A 332 12.16 12.58 -7.06
C PRO A 332 13.45 12.26 -6.26
N ASN A 333 14.28 13.29 -6.06
CA ASN A 333 15.49 13.29 -5.27
C ASN A 333 15.52 14.47 -4.29
N GLU A 334 14.66 15.49 -4.47
CA GLU A 334 14.61 16.72 -3.66
C GLU A 334 13.18 16.98 -3.19
N THR A 335 12.95 17.09 -1.89
CA THR A 335 11.60 17.31 -1.32
C THR A 335 11.47 18.54 -0.41
N LEU A 336 12.60 19.17 -0.11
CA LEU A 336 12.72 20.26 0.85
C LEU A 336 13.66 21.32 0.28
N ASP A 337 13.28 22.58 0.49
CA ASP A 337 14.08 23.79 0.27
C ASP A 337 14.06 24.53 1.62
N SER A 338 14.99 24.18 2.50
CA SER A 338 14.94 24.54 3.92
C SER A 338 15.14 26.04 4.21
N ASP A 339 15.69 26.82 3.27
CA ASP A 339 15.88 28.28 3.41
C ASP A 339 15.32 29.14 2.26
N ASN A 340 14.79 28.52 1.20
CA ASN A 340 13.99 29.10 0.11
C ASN A 340 14.84 29.82 -0.95
N ASP A 341 15.96 29.21 -1.31
CA ASP A 341 16.93 29.60 -2.33
C ASP A 341 16.58 29.06 -3.74
N GLY A 342 16.03 27.85 -3.82
CA GLY A 342 15.68 27.15 -5.06
C GLY A 342 16.58 25.98 -5.46
N VAL A 343 17.54 25.57 -4.62
CA VAL A 343 18.20 24.25 -4.64
C VAL A 343 17.63 23.37 -3.51
N GLY A 344 17.59 22.05 -3.71
CA GLY A 344 17.02 21.12 -2.74
C GLY A 344 18.01 20.62 -1.69
N ASP A 345 17.51 20.31 -0.49
CA ASP A 345 18.27 19.90 0.70
C ASP A 345 19.25 18.71 0.50
N ASN A 346 19.09 17.86 -0.53
CA ASN A 346 20.04 16.77 -0.83
C ASN A 346 21.08 17.12 -1.89
N GLY A 347 20.82 18.14 -2.72
CA GLY A 347 21.71 18.64 -3.78
C GLY A 347 22.54 19.85 -3.37
N ASP A 348 22.10 20.57 -2.33
CA ASP A 348 22.77 21.73 -1.75
C ASP A 348 23.86 21.32 -0.72
N ALA A 349 24.98 22.04 -0.76
CA ALA A 349 26.07 21.94 0.23
C ALA A 349 25.75 22.66 1.56
N PHE A 350 24.91 23.70 1.56
CA PHE A 350 24.55 24.48 2.75
C PHE A 350 23.03 24.74 2.91
N PRO A 351 22.17 23.70 3.13
CA PRO A 351 20.69 23.81 3.17
C PRO A 351 20.03 24.70 4.24
N ASN A 352 20.76 25.65 4.83
CA ASN A 352 20.30 26.59 5.85
C ASN A 352 20.91 28.02 5.67
N ASP A 353 21.66 28.30 4.59
CA ASP A 353 22.10 29.66 4.22
C ASP A 353 21.78 29.97 2.73
N PRO A 354 20.72 30.75 2.42
CA PRO A 354 20.18 30.97 1.07
C PRO A 354 21.02 31.97 0.24
N ASN A 355 22.34 31.86 0.36
CA ASN A 355 23.37 32.61 -0.34
C ASN A 355 24.49 31.68 -0.85
N GLU A 356 24.56 30.42 -0.41
CA GLU A 356 25.62 29.46 -0.72
C GLU A 356 25.01 28.10 -1.09
N THR A 357 25.18 27.65 -2.35
CA THR A 357 24.60 26.38 -2.84
C THR A 357 25.63 25.32 -3.22
N LEU A 358 26.91 25.69 -3.24
CA LEU A 358 28.00 24.89 -3.77
C LEU A 358 29.23 25.02 -2.87
N ASP A 359 29.91 23.89 -2.68
CA ASP A 359 31.23 23.76 -2.06
C ASP A 359 32.09 22.96 -3.06
N SER A 360 32.68 23.68 -4.01
CA SER A 360 33.26 23.09 -5.23
C SER A 360 34.54 22.25 -4.99
N ASP A 361 35.20 22.40 -3.84
CA ASP A 361 36.40 21.62 -3.45
C ASP A 361 36.28 20.87 -2.11
N ASN A 362 35.17 21.06 -1.37
CA ASN A 362 34.75 20.33 -0.17
C ASN A 362 35.46 20.79 1.12
N ASP A 363 35.63 22.10 1.23
CA ASP A 363 36.33 22.88 2.25
C ASP A 363 35.43 23.32 3.43
N ASN A 364 34.10 23.35 3.23
CA ASN A 364 33.05 23.87 4.12
C ASN A 364 32.89 25.41 4.14
N VAL A 365 33.45 26.14 3.16
CA VAL A 365 33.03 27.51 2.78
C VAL A 365 32.33 27.44 1.41
N GLY A 366 31.32 28.27 1.20
CA GLY A 366 30.54 28.28 -0.04
C GLY A 366 31.16 29.11 -1.16
N ASP A 367 30.93 28.68 -2.41
CA ASP A 367 31.48 29.26 -3.65
C ASP A 367 31.27 30.79 -3.82
N ASN A 368 30.30 31.43 -3.13
CA ASN A 368 30.09 32.89 -3.19
C ASN A 368 30.79 33.67 -2.06
N SER A 369 31.20 33.00 -0.97
CA SER A 369 31.92 33.59 0.16
C SER A 369 33.42 33.29 0.13
N ASP A 370 33.84 32.23 -0.54
CA ASP A 370 35.25 31.86 -0.72
C ASP A 370 35.93 32.70 -1.82
N ALA A 371 37.19 33.06 -1.58
CA ALA A 371 38.07 33.70 -2.56
C ALA A 371 38.68 32.70 -3.57
N PHE A 372 38.83 31.41 -3.21
CA PHE A 372 39.42 30.39 -4.08
C PHE A 372 38.60 29.07 -4.15
N PRO A 373 37.36 29.06 -4.71
CA PRO A 373 36.42 27.90 -4.68
C PRO A 373 36.85 26.61 -5.42
N ASN A 374 38.13 26.41 -5.69
CA ASN A 374 38.72 25.23 -6.33
C ASN A 374 40.04 24.81 -5.64
N ASP A 375 40.43 25.40 -4.51
CA ASP A 375 41.58 25.02 -3.68
C ASP A 375 41.23 25.06 -2.18
N ALA A 376 40.76 23.91 -1.66
CA ALA A 376 40.41 23.63 -0.25
C ALA A 376 41.57 23.76 0.77
N THR A 377 42.61 24.54 0.46
CA THR A 377 43.63 25.01 1.39
C THR A 377 43.64 26.54 1.56
N GLU A 378 42.88 27.30 0.78
CA GLU A 378 42.82 28.76 0.81
C GLU A 378 41.37 29.28 0.76
N GLN A 379 40.90 29.96 1.81
CA GLN A 379 39.50 30.41 1.92
C GLN A 379 39.30 31.93 1.75
N ALA A 380 40.41 32.68 1.69
CA ALA A 380 40.39 34.13 1.82
C ALA A 380 41.64 34.77 1.20
N ASP A 381 41.42 35.92 0.57
CA ASP A 381 42.40 36.83 -0.01
C ASP A 381 42.12 38.21 0.63
N ASN A 382 42.86 38.55 1.69
CA ASN A 382 42.53 39.67 2.58
C ASN A 382 42.73 41.06 1.93
N ASP A 383 43.71 41.16 1.04
CA ASP A 383 44.16 42.41 0.40
C ASP A 383 43.90 42.44 -1.13
N SER A 384 43.42 41.33 -1.70
CA SER A 384 42.99 41.14 -3.09
C SER A 384 44.13 41.08 -4.11
N ASP A 385 45.17 40.35 -3.74
CA ASP A 385 46.45 40.12 -4.44
C ASP A 385 46.40 38.91 -5.39
N GLY A 386 45.67 37.86 -5.02
CA GLY A 386 45.57 36.59 -5.75
C GLY A 386 46.36 35.41 -5.15
N VAL A 387 47.03 35.57 -4.01
CA VAL A 387 47.52 34.48 -3.16
C VAL A 387 46.62 34.35 -1.92
N GLY A 388 46.40 33.12 -1.45
CA GLY A 388 45.55 32.86 -0.29
C GLY A 388 46.27 33.05 1.05
N ASN A 389 45.50 33.47 2.06
CA ASN A 389 46.00 33.84 3.39
C ASN A 389 46.78 32.75 4.16
N ASN A 390 46.74 31.46 3.76
CA ASN A 390 47.55 30.40 4.38
C ASN A 390 48.87 30.13 3.64
N GLY A 391 48.96 30.49 2.36
CA GLY A 391 50.13 30.35 1.49
C GLY A 391 50.96 31.62 1.37
N ASP A 392 50.36 32.78 1.63
CA ASP A 392 51.02 34.09 1.68
C ASP A 392 51.78 34.34 3.00
N ALA A 393 52.92 35.01 2.89
CA ALA A 393 53.73 35.47 4.01
C ALA A 393 53.23 36.79 4.63
N PHE A 394 52.53 37.66 3.87
CA PHE A 394 52.04 38.96 4.36
C PHE A 394 50.55 39.24 4.03
N PRO A 395 49.57 38.48 4.58
CA PRO A 395 48.14 38.53 4.19
C PRO A 395 47.34 39.80 4.54
N ASP A 396 47.97 40.96 4.58
CA ASP A 396 47.34 42.29 4.69
C ASP A 396 48.11 43.34 3.83
N ASP A 397 49.07 42.96 2.97
CA ASP A 397 49.83 43.83 2.06
C ASP A 397 50.07 43.19 0.66
N ALA A 398 49.14 43.47 -0.26
CA ALA A 398 49.11 43.09 -1.69
C ALA A 398 50.28 43.62 -2.56
N THR A 399 51.44 43.91 -1.96
CA THR A 399 52.71 44.11 -2.65
C THR A 399 53.78 43.08 -2.29
N GLU A 400 53.56 42.21 -1.29
CA GLU A 400 54.53 41.23 -0.80
C GLU A 400 53.90 39.85 -0.56
N GLN A 401 54.17 38.85 -1.41
CA GLN A 401 53.55 37.51 -1.32
C GLN A 401 54.43 36.45 -0.60
N ALA A 402 55.70 36.78 -0.35
CA ALA A 402 56.71 35.80 0.02
C ALA A 402 57.86 36.42 0.82
N ASP A 403 58.35 35.65 1.78
CA ASP A 403 59.51 35.89 2.64
C ASP A 403 60.40 34.64 2.52
N ASN A 404 61.42 34.71 1.66
CA ASN A 404 62.19 33.54 1.21
C ASN A 404 63.06 32.91 2.31
N ASP A 405 63.59 33.73 3.21
CA ASP A 405 64.57 33.37 4.23
C ASP A 405 64.07 33.56 5.68
N SER A 406 62.88 34.16 5.84
CA SER A 406 62.16 34.37 7.10
C SER A 406 62.73 35.48 8.00
N ASP A 407 63.23 36.57 7.40
CA ASP A 407 63.62 37.82 8.06
C ASP A 407 62.40 38.67 8.53
N GLY A 408 61.36 38.75 7.69
CA GLY A 408 60.17 39.58 7.92
C GLY A 408 60.05 40.83 7.02
N VAL A 409 60.93 41.02 6.04
CA VAL A 409 60.73 41.89 4.86
C VAL A 409 60.30 41.05 3.66
N GLY A 410 59.40 41.56 2.82
CA GLY A 410 58.91 40.85 1.65
C GLY A 410 59.86 40.92 0.45
N ASN A 411 59.86 39.86 -0.37
CA ASN A 411 60.78 39.65 -1.49
C ASN A 411 60.79 40.75 -2.58
N ASN A 412 59.81 41.68 -2.64
CA ASN A 412 59.82 42.81 -3.57
C ASN A 412 60.34 44.12 -2.93
N ALA A 413 60.30 44.24 -1.60
CA ALA A 413 60.86 45.34 -0.83
C ALA A 413 62.31 45.08 -0.41
N ASP A 414 62.67 43.82 -0.25
CA ASP A 414 64.02 43.36 0.06
C ASP A 414 64.96 43.43 -1.16
N VAL A 415 66.21 43.81 -0.92
CA VAL A 415 67.30 43.80 -1.91
C VAL A 415 68.05 42.44 -1.92
N PHE A 416 68.04 41.70 -0.81
CA PHE A 416 68.75 40.43 -0.62
C PHE A 416 67.85 39.26 -0.19
N PRO A 417 66.74 38.93 -0.90
CA PRO A 417 65.71 37.96 -0.49
C PRO A 417 66.12 36.47 -0.56
N ASP A 418 67.35 36.15 -0.15
CA ASP A 418 67.86 34.81 0.15
C ASP A 418 68.91 34.86 1.32
N ASP A 419 69.11 36.02 1.98
CA ASP A 419 70.01 36.21 3.15
C ASP A 419 69.39 37.11 4.24
N ALA A 420 68.68 36.48 5.19
CA ALA A 420 68.04 37.04 6.39
C ALA A 420 68.98 37.75 7.41
N THR A 421 70.10 38.31 6.96
CA THR A 421 70.95 39.25 7.71
C THR A 421 71.11 40.61 7.02
N GLU A 422 70.69 40.76 5.77
CA GLU A 422 70.75 42.00 4.99
C GLU A 422 69.41 42.28 4.32
N THR A 423 68.89 43.51 4.37
CA THR A 423 67.63 43.87 3.68
C THR A 423 67.65 45.22 2.95
N VAL A 424 68.79 45.93 3.02
CA VAL A 424 68.95 47.26 2.44
C VAL A 424 70.35 47.36 1.83
N ASP A 425 70.40 47.94 0.63
CA ASP A 425 71.61 48.40 -0.06
C ASP A 425 71.40 49.91 -0.30
N THR A 426 71.97 50.76 0.56
CA THR A 426 71.66 52.19 0.59
C THR A 426 72.25 52.98 -0.59
N ASP A 427 73.29 52.48 -1.28
CA ASP A 427 73.95 53.16 -2.40
C ASP A 427 74.00 52.39 -3.74
N GLY A 428 73.68 51.10 -3.75
CA GLY A 428 73.42 50.27 -4.93
C GLY A 428 74.62 49.47 -5.44
N ASP A 429 75.53 49.08 -4.55
CA ASP A 429 76.78 48.37 -4.85
C ASP A 429 76.63 46.83 -4.90
N GLY A 430 75.72 46.26 -4.10
CA GLY A 430 75.51 44.82 -3.96
C GLY A 430 76.06 44.16 -2.69
N VAL A 431 76.52 44.93 -1.70
CA VAL A 431 76.71 44.51 -0.30
C VAL A 431 75.62 45.16 0.58
N GLY A 432 75.17 44.45 1.62
CA GLY A 432 74.11 44.93 2.51
C GLY A 432 74.58 45.84 3.65
N ASP A 433 73.72 46.78 4.05
CA ASP A 433 73.95 47.82 5.06
C ASP A 433 74.46 47.32 6.44
N ASN A 434 74.28 46.05 6.82
CA ASN A 434 74.81 45.49 8.08
C ASN A 434 76.20 44.82 7.92
N GLY A 435 76.53 44.38 6.71
CA GLY A 435 77.78 43.71 6.35
C GLY A 435 78.84 44.64 5.78
N ASP A 436 78.41 45.77 5.22
CA ASP A 436 79.25 46.83 4.67
C ASP A 436 79.82 47.78 5.74
N ALA A 437 81.09 48.17 5.57
CA ALA A 437 81.77 49.19 6.37
C ALA A 437 81.40 50.64 5.98
N PHE A 438 80.98 50.90 4.73
CA PHE A 438 80.66 52.23 4.21
C PHE A 438 79.31 52.31 3.43
N PRO A 439 78.13 52.06 4.05
CA PRO A 439 76.82 51.94 3.36
C PRO A 439 76.24 53.20 2.69
N ASN A 440 77.06 54.15 2.26
CA ASN A 440 76.69 55.39 1.58
C ASN A 440 77.72 55.79 0.48
N ASP A 441 78.70 54.94 0.14
CA ASP A 441 79.66 55.16 -0.96
C ASP A 441 79.98 53.84 -1.71
N SER A 442 79.27 53.60 -2.82
CA SER A 442 79.33 52.44 -3.75
C SER A 442 80.68 52.21 -4.48
N ASN A 443 81.78 52.64 -3.87
CA ASN A 443 83.15 52.38 -4.28
C ASN A 443 83.94 51.67 -3.17
N GLU A 444 83.46 51.64 -1.93
CA GLU A 444 84.14 51.08 -0.76
C GLU A 444 83.20 50.16 0.03
N THR A 445 83.60 48.90 0.27
CA THR A 445 82.77 47.93 1.02
C THR A 445 83.46 47.26 2.20
N LEU A 446 84.76 47.52 2.37
CA LEU A 446 85.62 46.90 3.37
C LEU A 446 86.53 47.95 4.00
N ASP A 447 86.70 47.84 5.31
CA ASP A 447 87.70 48.51 6.15
C ASP A 447 88.51 47.38 6.81
N SER A 448 89.52 46.88 6.10
CA SER A 448 90.19 45.61 6.44
C SER A 448 91.03 45.65 7.73
N ASP A 449 91.32 46.83 8.29
CA ASP A 449 92.05 46.99 9.55
C ASP A 449 91.40 47.93 10.60
N GLY A 450 90.39 48.73 10.24
CA GLY A 450 89.57 49.53 11.16
C GLY A 450 89.99 50.99 11.31
N ASP A 451 90.65 51.56 10.30
CA ASP A 451 91.10 52.96 10.24
C ASP A 451 89.95 53.93 9.91
N GLY A 452 89.08 53.55 8.96
CA GLY A 452 87.99 54.39 8.44
C GLY A 452 88.22 55.00 7.05
N VAL A 453 89.26 54.58 6.31
CA VAL A 453 89.35 54.65 4.84
C VAL A 453 89.02 53.26 4.27
N GLY A 454 88.40 53.20 3.09
CA GLY A 454 88.01 51.94 2.45
C GLY A 454 89.11 51.29 1.62
N ASP A 455 89.08 49.96 1.53
CA ASP A 455 90.09 49.10 0.88
C ASP A 455 90.41 49.45 -0.60
N ASN A 456 89.57 50.21 -1.33
CA ASN A 456 89.85 50.66 -2.71
C ASN A 456 90.39 52.10 -2.80
N ALA A 457 90.18 52.92 -1.78
CA ALA A 457 90.73 54.28 -1.65
C ALA A 457 92.04 54.32 -0.87
N ASP A 458 92.28 53.33 0.00
CA ASP A 458 93.48 53.19 0.82
C ASP A 458 94.66 52.59 0.02
N ALA A 459 95.85 53.18 0.19
CA ALA A 459 97.11 52.68 -0.34
C ALA A 459 97.66 51.47 0.45
N PHE A 460 97.28 51.32 1.74
CA PHE A 460 97.76 50.27 2.64
C PHE A 460 96.64 49.54 3.42
N PRO A 461 95.67 48.84 2.78
CA PRO A 461 94.47 48.22 3.41
C PRO A 461 94.66 47.10 4.45
N THR A 462 95.80 47.05 5.15
CA THR A 462 96.10 46.14 6.26
C THR A 462 97.03 46.76 7.33
N ASP A 463 97.34 48.06 7.25
CA ASP A 463 98.08 48.81 8.28
C ASP A 463 97.40 50.15 8.59
N ALA A 464 96.47 50.13 9.56
CA ALA A 464 95.72 51.25 10.18
C ALA A 464 96.55 52.39 10.81
N THR A 465 97.77 52.62 10.31
CA THR A 465 98.62 53.77 10.61
C THR A 465 99.02 54.56 9.36
N GLU A 466 98.82 54.02 8.15
CA GLU A 466 99.11 54.65 6.86
C GLU A 466 97.90 54.51 5.92
N THR A 467 97.49 55.59 5.25
CA THR A 467 96.35 55.56 4.32
C THR A 467 96.57 56.24 2.97
N VAL A 468 97.73 56.87 2.79
CA VAL A 468 98.09 57.62 1.60
C VAL A 468 99.55 57.32 1.26
N ASP A 469 99.79 57.05 -0.01
CA ASP A 469 101.11 57.08 -0.66
C ASP A 469 101.01 58.22 -1.70
N THR A 470 101.63 59.36 -1.43
CA THR A 470 101.49 60.56 -2.28
C THR A 470 102.30 60.50 -3.59
N ASP A 471 103.25 59.57 -3.75
CA ASP A 471 104.11 59.50 -4.95
C ASP A 471 104.37 58.11 -5.57
N ASP A 472 103.67 57.07 -5.10
CA ASP A 472 103.65 55.67 -5.57
C ASP A 472 104.95 54.87 -5.28
N ASP A 473 105.61 55.11 -4.14
CA ASP A 473 106.89 54.47 -3.74
C ASP A 473 106.71 53.17 -2.92
N GLY A 474 105.63 53.06 -2.14
CA GLY A 474 105.32 51.93 -1.26
C GLY A 474 105.57 52.15 0.24
N TYR A 475 105.87 53.37 0.68
CA TYR A 475 105.85 53.82 2.07
C TYR A 475 104.75 54.87 2.28
N GLY A 476 104.16 54.89 3.49
CA GLY A 476 103.01 55.75 3.79
C GLY A 476 103.36 57.15 4.30
N ASP A 477 102.53 58.14 3.95
CA ASP A 477 102.68 59.57 4.25
C ASP A 477 102.91 59.91 5.74
N ASN A 478 102.54 59.06 6.71
CA ASN A 478 102.77 59.31 8.15
C ASN A 478 104.10 58.72 8.66
N GLY A 479 104.60 57.68 7.99
CA GLY A 479 105.82 56.94 8.33
C GLY A 479 107.06 57.39 7.54
N ASP A 480 106.83 57.96 6.36
CA ASP A 480 107.86 58.51 5.47
C ASP A 480 108.35 59.91 5.90
N ALA A 481 109.65 60.16 5.71
CA ALA A 481 110.32 61.44 5.90
C ALA A 481 110.17 62.42 4.72
N PHE A 482 109.96 61.95 3.49
CA PHE A 482 109.81 62.79 2.29
C PHE A 482 108.64 62.38 1.35
N PRO A 483 107.36 62.48 1.77
CA PRO A 483 106.18 61.95 1.02
C PRO A 483 105.82 62.63 -0.31
N ASN A 484 106.79 63.15 -1.06
CA ASN A 484 106.67 63.81 -2.36
C ASN A 484 107.91 63.54 -3.27
N ASP A 485 108.82 62.63 -2.91
CA ASP A 485 109.99 62.22 -3.71
C ASP A 485 110.22 60.68 -3.65
N VAL A 486 109.62 59.98 -4.62
CA VAL A 486 109.57 58.51 -4.92
C VAL A 486 110.91 57.74 -4.98
N PHE A 487 111.98 58.30 -4.43
CA PHE A 487 113.29 57.70 -4.27
C PHE A 487 113.83 57.77 -2.84
N GLU A 488 113.18 58.49 -1.91
CA GLU A 488 113.73 58.83 -0.59
C GLU A 488 112.67 58.67 0.53
N TRP A 489 112.57 57.50 1.17
CA TRP A 489 111.53 57.21 2.18
C TRP A 489 111.99 57.30 3.65
N MET A 490 113.28 57.58 3.91
CA MET A 490 113.89 57.59 5.24
C MET A 490 114.92 58.71 5.37
N ASP A 491 114.95 59.33 6.56
CA ASP A 491 115.96 60.31 7.02
C ASP A 491 116.49 59.81 8.38
N SER A 492 117.52 58.96 8.34
CA SER A 492 117.99 58.19 9.49
C SER A 492 118.71 59.00 10.57
N ASP A 493 119.12 60.25 10.30
CA ASP A 493 119.79 61.14 11.26
C ASP A 493 119.23 62.57 11.36
N ASN A 494 118.23 62.91 10.54
CA ASN A 494 117.45 64.14 10.51
C ASN A 494 118.19 65.38 9.95
N ASP A 495 118.94 65.15 8.88
CA ASP A 495 119.67 66.14 8.07
C ASP A 495 118.79 66.83 6.98
N SER A 496 117.72 66.16 6.52
CA SER A 496 116.88 66.52 5.36
C SER A 496 117.46 66.21 3.97
N VAL A 497 118.42 65.29 3.86
CA VAL A 497 118.68 64.47 2.65
C VAL A 497 118.27 63.03 2.98
N GLY A 498 117.69 62.31 2.01
CA GLY A 498 117.21 60.94 2.22
C GLY A 498 118.31 59.88 2.16
N ASP A 499 118.06 58.75 2.81
CA ASP A 499 118.97 57.61 2.97
C ASP A 499 119.48 56.98 1.65
N ASN A 500 118.85 57.26 0.49
CA ASN A 500 119.28 56.74 -0.81
C ASN A 500 120.07 57.79 -1.64
N ALA A 501 119.80 59.08 -1.44
CA ALA A 501 120.56 60.19 -2.02
C ALA A 501 121.85 60.48 -1.24
N ASP A 502 121.84 60.26 0.07
CA ASP A 502 122.97 60.52 0.95
C ASP A 502 124.08 59.45 0.83
N ALA A 503 125.33 59.92 0.79
CA ALA A 503 126.53 59.09 0.85
C ALA A 503 126.85 58.59 2.28
N PHE A 504 126.37 59.26 3.34
CA PHE A 504 126.60 58.90 4.74
C PHE A 504 125.33 58.97 5.63
N PRO A 505 124.27 58.15 5.40
CA PRO A 505 122.93 58.25 6.04
C PRO A 505 122.83 58.10 7.58
N ASN A 506 123.90 58.29 8.34
CA ASN A 506 123.99 58.15 9.78
C ASN A 506 124.92 59.24 10.40
N ASP A 507 125.40 60.23 9.63
CA ASP A 507 126.10 61.42 10.12
C ASP A 507 125.65 62.72 9.41
N ALA A 508 124.63 63.36 9.99
CA ALA A 508 124.00 64.66 9.65
C ALA A 508 124.91 65.91 9.56
N ASN A 509 126.19 65.71 9.23
CA ASN A 509 127.17 66.73 8.91
C ASN A 509 127.80 66.49 7.52
N GLU A 510 127.55 65.34 6.87
CA GLU A 510 128.20 64.90 5.62
C GLU A 510 127.20 64.27 4.64
N THR A 511 126.74 65.02 3.64
CA THR A 511 125.73 64.51 2.67
C THR A 511 126.26 64.15 1.28
N LEU A 512 127.54 64.39 1.02
CA LEU A 512 128.14 64.27 -0.30
C LEU A 512 129.55 63.68 -0.23
N ASP A 513 129.83 62.76 -1.15
CA ASP A 513 131.16 62.22 -1.46
C ASP A 513 131.45 62.56 -2.94
N SER A 514 132.03 63.74 -3.22
CA SER A 514 132.14 64.28 -4.58
C SER A 514 133.15 63.54 -5.48
N ASP A 515 134.04 62.68 -4.95
CA ASP A 515 134.97 61.88 -5.77
C ASP A 515 134.93 60.35 -5.53
N ASN A 516 133.98 59.87 -4.72
CA ASN A 516 133.73 58.47 -4.35
C ASN A 516 134.93 57.77 -3.68
N ASP A 517 135.53 58.48 -2.73
CA ASP A 517 136.66 58.06 -1.88
C ASP A 517 136.19 57.38 -0.58
N GLY A 518 134.98 57.72 -0.09
CA GLY A 518 134.42 57.27 1.18
C GLY A 518 134.68 58.21 2.36
N MET A 519 135.02 59.47 2.10
CA MET A 519 135.09 60.58 3.05
C MET A 519 134.10 61.67 2.65
N GLY A 520 133.46 62.32 3.63
CA GLY A 520 132.52 63.41 3.38
C GLY A 520 133.19 64.68 2.88
N ASP A 521 132.50 65.41 1.99
CA ASP A 521 132.96 66.66 1.41
C ASP A 521 133.30 67.73 2.48
N ASN A 522 132.66 67.73 3.65
CA ASN A 522 132.96 68.68 4.73
C ASN A 522 134.18 68.23 5.56
N GLU A 523 134.36 66.94 5.88
CA GLU A 523 135.59 66.42 6.51
C GLU A 523 136.80 66.67 5.61
N GLN A 524 136.68 66.37 4.31
CA GLN A 524 137.72 66.66 3.32
C GLN A 524 138.00 68.18 3.24
N ALA A 525 136.98 69.04 3.28
CA ALA A 525 137.17 70.50 3.33
C ALA A 525 137.83 70.98 4.64
N GLU A 526 137.52 70.41 5.80
CA GLU A 526 138.21 70.70 7.06
C GLU A 526 139.69 70.26 6.99
N LEU A 527 139.97 69.09 6.42
CA LEU A 527 141.33 68.57 6.26
C LEU A 527 142.16 69.42 5.27
N GLU A 528 141.57 69.86 4.15
CA GLU A 528 142.23 70.78 3.21
C GLU A 528 142.47 72.16 3.83
N ALA A 529 141.48 72.73 4.54
CA ALA A 529 141.64 74.02 5.22
C ALA A 529 142.77 73.96 6.28
N LYS A 530 142.88 72.83 6.99
CA LYS A 530 143.92 72.56 7.99
C LYS A 530 145.30 72.37 7.35
N ALA A 531 145.39 71.67 6.22
CA ALA A 531 146.62 71.54 5.44
C ALA A 531 147.09 72.90 4.89
N ALA A 532 146.18 73.73 4.38
CA ALA A 532 146.46 75.09 3.92
C ALA A 532 146.96 75.99 5.08
N GLN A 533 146.36 75.87 6.27
CA GLN A 533 146.80 76.61 7.45
C GLN A 533 148.22 76.23 7.89
N GLU A 534 148.59 74.94 7.83
CA GLU A 534 149.95 74.47 8.09
C GLU A 534 150.96 74.94 7.02
N GLU A 535 150.57 75.03 5.74
CA GLU A 535 151.44 75.57 4.69
C GLU A 535 151.66 77.09 4.84
N GLU A 536 150.65 77.87 5.23
CA GLU A 536 150.79 79.31 5.47
C GLU A 536 151.72 79.61 6.68
N ASP A 537 151.60 78.86 7.77
CA ASP A 537 152.52 78.94 8.92
C ASP A 537 153.96 78.51 8.54
N ALA A 538 154.11 77.50 7.68
CA ALA A 538 155.41 77.09 7.15
C ALA A 538 156.05 78.15 6.23
N ALA A 539 155.23 78.89 5.47
CA ALA A 539 155.69 80.01 4.65
C ALA A 539 156.13 81.22 5.50
N ALA A 540 155.37 81.56 6.55
CA ALA A 540 155.63 82.69 7.42
C ALA A 540 157.03 82.69 8.06
N GLN A 541 157.57 81.52 8.41
CA GLN A 541 158.90 81.40 9.03
C GLN A 541 160.08 81.81 8.14
N ARG A 542 159.91 81.92 6.81
CA ARG A 542 161.04 82.11 5.87
C ARG A 542 161.35 83.55 5.46
N GLN A 543 160.56 84.54 5.86
CA GLN A 543 160.62 85.90 5.27
C GLN A 543 161.23 87.02 6.14
N THR A 544 161.89 86.70 7.26
CA THR A 544 162.34 87.69 8.26
C THR A 544 163.85 88.03 8.25
N LEU A 545 164.48 88.12 7.06
CA LEU A 545 165.90 88.54 6.96
C LEU A 545 166.24 89.39 5.72
N ILE A 546 166.95 90.50 5.98
CA ILE A 546 167.64 91.42 5.03
C ILE A 546 166.76 92.46 4.30
N GLN A 547 166.51 93.57 5.03
CA GLN A 547 166.47 94.97 4.58
C GLN A 547 165.62 95.37 3.35
N GLY A 548 164.50 96.06 3.62
CA GLY A 548 163.85 96.95 2.65
C GLY A 548 164.42 98.38 2.71
N GLY A 549 164.39 99.08 1.57
CA GLY A 549 164.65 100.52 1.51
C GLY A 549 165.13 101.05 0.15
N PHE A 550 164.23 101.59 -0.67
CA PHE A 550 164.08 103.05 -0.86
C PHE A 550 162.84 103.31 -1.75
N GLY A 551 162.37 104.57 -1.84
CA GLY A 551 161.04 104.87 -2.38
C GLY A 551 160.99 105.62 -3.71
N LEU A 552 159.75 105.69 -4.22
CA LEU A 552 159.19 106.65 -5.18
C LEU A 552 159.30 106.36 -6.71
N LEU A 553 158.15 106.58 -7.38
CA LEU A 553 157.89 106.75 -8.83
C LEU A 553 157.79 105.52 -9.78
N ILE A 554 156.53 105.23 -10.16
CA ILE A 554 156.00 105.18 -11.56
C ILE A 554 156.45 104.03 -12.50
N VAL A 555 155.60 103.39 -13.31
CA VAL A 555 154.11 103.20 -13.37
C VAL A 555 153.77 102.12 -14.44
N VAL A 556 152.49 101.71 -14.57
CA VAL A 556 151.74 101.23 -15.79
C VAL A 556 150.89 99.96 -15.55
N GLY A 557 149.57 100.12 -15.73
CA GLY A 557 148.66 99.10 -16.30
C GLY A 557 148.14 97.94 -15.40
N ALA A 558 146.97 97.35 -15.67
CA ALA A 558 145.84 97.83 -16.48
C ALA A 558 144.51 97.11 -16.12
N VAL A 559 143.46 97.91 -15.91
CA VAL A 559 142.13 97.85 -16.57
C VAL A 559 141.48 96.48 -16.83
N ILE A 560 140.36 96.22 -16.14
CA ILE A 560 139.02 96.06 -16.73
C ILE A 560 137.97 96.51 -15.68
N ALA A 561 136.70 96.75 -16.05
CA ALA A 561 135.75 97.47 -15.17
C ALA A 561 134.25 97.28 -15.49
N PHE A 562 133.40 97.69 -14.51
CA PHE A 562 131.95 97.98 -14.57
C PHE A 562 130.97 96.77 -14.53
N ILE A 563 129.86 96.72 -13.75
CA ILE A 563 128.80 97.66 -13.27
C ILE A 563 127.57 97.79 -14.21
N ARG A 564 126.34 97.86 -13.61
CA ARG A 564 124.99 98.30 -14.14
C ARG A 564 124.15 97.25 -14.93
N ARG A 565 122.80 97.30 -15.02
CA ARG A 565 121.71 98.15 -14.44
C ARG A 565 120.31 97.45 -14.55
N ARG A 566 119.30 97.92 -13.80
CA ARG A 566 117.84 97.65 -14.02
C ARG A 566 117.36 97.79 -15.48
N GLY A 567 116.71 96.74 -16.00
CA GLY A 567 115.30 96.73 -16.45
C GLY A 567 114.89 97.10 -17.90
N GLY A 568 114.27 96.16 -18.63
CA GLY A 568 113.20 96.44 -19.62
C GLY A 568 113.25 95.76 -21.02
N ALA A 569 112.27 94.88 -21.29
CA ALA A 569 111.52 94.65 -22.56
C ALA A 569 112.09 93.85 -23.79
N ALA A 570 111.39 92.70 -24.06
CA ALA A 570 110.66 92.35 -25.33
C ALA A 570 111.23 91.41 -26.45
N VAL A 571 110.28 90.71 -27.12
CA VAL A 571 110.32 89.92 -28.40
C VAL A 571 111.01 88.53 -28.31
N VAL A 572 110.50 87.37 -28.82
CA VAL A 572 110.25 86.82 -30.20
C VAL A 572 109.27 85.59 -30.08
N GLU A 573 108.20 85.39 -30.87
CA GLU A 573 108.03 84.50 -32.08
C GLU A 573 108.49 83.01 -31.90
N THR A 574 107.85 81.90 -32.35
CA THR A 574 106.92 81.60 -33.48
C THR A 574 105.95 80.38 -33.27
N LYS A 575 104.75 80.46 -33.87
CA LYS A 575 103.84 79.45 -34.54
C LYS A 575 103.88 77.91 -34.36
N ASP A 576 102.65 77.36 -34.22
CA ASP A 576 101.94 76.26 -34.94
C ASP A 576 102.68 75.03 -35.55
N PHE A 577 102.09 73.84 -35.35
CA PHE A 577 101.63 72.92 -36.43
C PHE A 577 100.48 72.01 -35.94
N ALA A 578 99.76 71.32 -36.85
CA ALA A 578 98.49 70.64 -36.57
C ALA A 578 98.45 69.16 -37.04
N SER A 579 97.46 68.40 -36.53
CA SER A 579 97.11 67.01 -36.91
C SER A 579 96.74 66.85 -38.40
N PRO A 580 96.74 65.62 -38.96
CA PRO A 580 95.42 64.99 -39.25
C PRO A 580 95.35 63.43 -39.36
N MET A 581 94.17 62.89 -38.98
CA MET A 581 93.34 61.86 -39.67
C MET A 581 93.83 60.42 -40.02
N ALA A 582 92.83 59.51 -39.96
CA ALA A 582 92.54 58.37 -40.88
C ALA A 582 93.33 57.03 -40.78
N GLN A 583 92.80 55.85 -41.16
CA GLN A 583 91.41 55.29 -41.23
C GLN A 583 91.48 53.79 -41.67
N MET A 584 90.41 52.99 -41.44
CA MET A 584 90.07 51.67 -42.06
C MET A 584 90.90 50.43 -41.62
N GLU A 585 90.26 49.37 -41.09
CA GLU A 585 89.85 48.08 -41.73
C GLU A 585 90.99 47.05 -41.90
N THR A 586 90.83 45.71 -41.81
CA THR A 586 89.72 44.76 -41.48
C THR A 586 90.37 43.48 -40.82
N THR A 587 89.79 42.30 -40.54
CA THR A 587 88.67 41.51 -41.12
C THR A 587 88.13 40.40 -40.17
N THR A 588 87.21 39.57 -40.68
CA THR A 588 86.39 38.51 -40.04
C THR A 588 87.08 37.17 -39.74
N ILE A 589 86.53 36.37 -38.81
CA ILE A 589 85.85 35.08 -39.11
C ILE A 589 84.64 34.87 -38.15
N THR A 590 83.44 34.80 -38.76
CA THR A 590 82.24 33.96 -38.52
C THR A 590 82.19 33.02 -37.28
N THR A 591 81.05 32.86 -36.61
CA THR A 591 79.88 32.06 -37.09
C THR A 591 78.49 32.70 -36.91
N ASN A 592 77.54 32.31 -37.75
CA ASN A 592 76.12 32.71 -37.68
C ASN A 592 75.28 31.71 -36.85
N VAL A 593 74.27 32.21 -36.14
CA VAL A 593 72.88 31.68 -36.21
C VAL A 593 71.92 32.88 -36.18
N ALA A 594 70.85 32.86 -36.97
CA ALA A 594 69.74 33.80 -36.87
C ALA A 594 68.46 33.19 -37.46
N ALA A 595 67.40 33.07 -36.66
CA ALA A 595 65.99 33.08 -37.09
C ALA A 595 65.02 32.97 -35.89
N SER A 596 64.28 34.04 -35.64
CA SER A 596 62.90 34.02 -35.07
C SER A 596 61.98 33.21 -36.05
N PRO A 597 60.86 32.56 -35.64
CA PRO A 597 59.83 33.16 -34.78
C PRO A 597 59.13 32.25 -33.75
N GLU A 598 58.29 32.91 -32.94
CA GLU A 598 57.21 32.30 -32.15
C GLU A 598 56.22 31.49 -33.02
N PRO A 599 55.62 30.44 -32.44
CA PRO A 599 54.32 29.94 -32.83
C PRO A 599 53.26 30.29 -31.77
N VAL A 600 52.48 31.33 -32.06
CA VAL A 600 51.10 31.60 -31.61
C VAL A 600 50.47 30.66 -30.56
N GLN A 601 49.98 31.24 -29.46
CA GLN A 601 48.86 30.66 -28.71
C GLN A 601 47.71 30.32 -29.69
N ALA A 602 47.16 29.11 -29.56
CA ALA A 602 45.82 28.87 -30.07
C ALA A 602 44.83 29.59 -29.15
N VAL A 603 44.06 30.54 -29.69
CA VAL A 603 42.95 31.15 -28.93
C VAL A 603 41.92 30.06 -28.68
N GLU A 604 41.63 29.77 -27.41
CA GLU A 604 40.56 28.85 -27.06
C GLU A 604 39.22 29.42 -27.52
N LEU A 605 38.47 28.61 -28.26
CA LEU A 605 37.15 29.00 -28.73
C LEU A 605 36.15 28.82 -27.60
N THR A 606 35.89 29.91 -26.88
CA THR A 606 34.79 29.98 -25.91
C THR A 606 33.43 29.81 -26.59
N VAL A 607 32.49 29.17 -25.90
CA VAL A 607 31.09 29.02 -26.35
C VAL A 607 30.37 30.35 -26.08
N GLN A 608 29.80 30.98 -27.11
CA GLN A 608 29.00 32.20 -26.97
C GLN A 608 27.51 31.92 -26.78
N ASN A 609 27.01 30.77 -27.25
CA ASN A 609 25.63 30.36 -27.04
C ASN A 609 25.48 28.83 -27.21
N GLN A 610 24.55 28.22 -26.48
CA GLN A 610 24.15 26.81 -26.65
C GLN A 610 22.61 26.73 -26.68
N TRP A 611 22.04 25.93 -27.58
CA TRP A 611 20.58 25.70 -27.64
C TRP A 611 20.26 24.31 -28.19
N THR A 612 19.03 23.85 -27.99
CA THR A 612 18.51 22.60 -28.58
C THR A 612 17.44 22.94 -29.62
N ASP A 613 17.39 22.21 -30.74
CA ASP A 613 16.36 22.42 -31.77
C ASP A 613 15.07 21.62 -31.54
N GLU A 614 14.03 21.91 -32.33
CA GLU A 614 12.71 21.25 -32.29
C GLU A 614 12.74 19.73 -32.55
N ASN A 615 13.91 19.16 -32.91
CA ASN A 615 14.13 17.73 -33.13
C ASN A 615 15.08 17.12 -32.08
N GLY A 616 15.43 17.85 -31.01
CA GLY A 616 16.22 17.37 -29.88
C GLY A 616 17.75 17.43 -30.05
N HIS A 617 18.28 18.07 -31.09
CA HIS A 617 19.74 18.17 -31.26
C HIS A 617 20.31 19.40 -30.58
N THR A 618 21.40 19.24 -29.82
CA THR A 618 22.09 20.34 -29.14
C THR A 618 23.15 20.98 -30.05
N TRP A 619 23.15 22.30 -30.10
CA TRP A 619 24.00 23.15 -30.93
C TRP A 619 24.80 24.14 -30.07
N ARG A 620 26.02 24.48 -30.49
CA ARG A 620 26.86 25.54 -29.90
C ARG A 620 27.28 26.54 -30.97
N LEU A 621 27.26 27.83 -30.64
CA LEU A 621 27.93 28.91 -31.37
C LEU A 621 29.24 29.24 -30.66
N MET A 622 30.35 29.18 -31.40
CA MET A 622 31.69 29.44 -30.89
C MET A 622 32.13 30.89 -31.14
N SER A 623 33.15 31.37 -30.43
CA SER A 623 33.66 32.74 -30.54
C SER A 623 34.31 33.10 -31.89
N ASP A 624 34.59 32.11 -32.76
CA ASP A 624 34.94 32.33 -34.18
C ASP A 624 33.72 32.55 -35.10
N GLY A 625 32.51 32.50 -34.55
CA GLY A 625 31.25 32.60 -35.28
C GLY A 625 30.80 31.30 -35.96
N SER A 626 31.37 30.15 -35.60
CA SER A 626 31.01 28.85 -36.18
C SER A 626 30.05 28.03 -35.30
N ASN A 627 29.26 27.16 -35.95
CA ASN A 627 28.35 26.26 -35.27
C ASN A 627 28.94 24.85 -35.11
N LEU A 628 28.77 24.28 -33.93
CA LEU A 628 28.95 22.85 -33.63
C LEU A 628 27.58 22.24 -33.30
N TRP A 629 27.42 20.93 -33.49
CA TRP A 629 26.30 20.15 -32.91
C TRP A 629 26.80 18.86 -32.25
N TRP A 630 26.04 18.36 -31.28
CA TRP A 630 26.36 17.14 -30.55
C TRP A 630 25.74 15.91 -31.22
N ASN A 631 26.56 14.92 -31.53
CA ASN A 631 26.13 13.68 -32.18
C ASN A 631 25.90 12.49 -31.22
N GLY A 632 26.07 12.71 -29.91
CA GLY A 632 26.04 11.68 -28.86
C GLY A 632 27.42 11.23 -28.33
N SER A 633 28.53 11.61 -28.98
CA SER A 633 29.89 11.33 -28.49
C SER A 633 30.89 12.48 -28.63
N ASP A 634 30.73 13.32 -29.66
CA ASP A 634 31.70 14.36 -30.03
C ASP A 634 31.00 15.58 -30.65
N TRP A 635 31.52 16.79 -30.40
CA TRP A 635 31.04 18.01 -31.06
C TRP A 635 31.51 18.08 -32.52
N GLN A 636 30.57 18.11 -33.47
CA GLN A 636 30.82 18.14 -34.91
C GLN A 636 30.61 19.55 -35.48
N LYS A 637 31.60 20.08 -36.22
CA LYS A 637 31.53 21.38 -36.90
C LYS A 637 30.78 21.26 -38.23
N VAL A 638 29.92 22.24 -38.53
CA VAL A 638 28.97 22.23 -39.67
C VAL A 638 29.34 23.27 -40.73
#